data_AF-A0A3D4BDW0-F1
#
_entry.id   AF-A0A3D4BDW0-F1
#
_cell.length_a   1.000
_cell.length_b   1.000
_cell.length_c   1.000
_cell.angle_alpha   90.00
_cell.angle_beta   90.00
_cell.angle_gamma   90.00
#
_symmetry.space_group_name_H-M   'P 1'
#
loop_
_entity.id
_entity.type
_entity.pdbx_description
1 polymer ?
#
loop_
_entity_poly.entity_id
_entity_poly.type
_entity_poly.pdbx_seq_one_letter_code
_entity_poly.pdbx_strand_id
1 'polypeptide(L)'
;MSKLIKDRWQRVIANLHTWKSGEERAVHKPLLTLMLLARAARGESSRVPFEEIEETLTQLLREFGPRRKPDHPEYPFWYLQNDGFWIVENADSFGVKKGGCPTKNTLLVKHAVGLIPDELWAILQEDEEILGTVCQQILYEFWPDTYRKSICQAIGLPDIVPGISIKLQKPRDPKFRIEVLRAYERRCAICGYDGRIGDSLMALDAAHIWFHAS
;
A
#
# COMPACT_ATOMS: atom_id res chain seq x y z
N MET A 1 -14.79 -4.24 -24.28
CA MET A 1 -14.20 -5.01 -23.16
C MET A 1 -13.48 -4.09 -22.19
N SER A 2 -12.37 -3.43 -22.59
CA SER A 2 -11.59 -2.51 -21.74
C SER A 2 -12.42 -1.48 -20.92
N LYS A 3 -13.43 -0.83 -21.52
CA LYS A 3 -14.29 0.15 -20.81
C LYS A 3 -15.10 -0.45 -19.64
N LEU A 4 -15.79 -1.58 -19.88
CA LEU A 4 -16.64 -2.24 -18.86
C LEU A 4 -15.83 -2.70 -17.64
N ILE A 5 -14.57 -3.07 -17.89
CA ILE A 5 -13.63 -3.55 -16.89
C ILE A 5 -13.08 -2.37 -16.08
N LYS A 6 -12.69 -1.29 -16.76
CA LYS A 6 -12.32 -0.04 -16.10
C LYS A 6 -13.45 0.44 -15.20
N ASP A 7 -14.70 0.34 -15.66
CA ASP A 7 -15.89 0.65 -14.86
C ASP A 7 -16.07 -0.29 -13.66
N ARG A 8 -15.61 -1.56 -13.74
CA ARG A 8 -15.65 -2.53 -12.64
C ARG A 8 -14.58 -2.23 -11.59
N TRP A 9 -13.34 -1.96 -11.98
CA TRP A 9 -12.28 -1.53 -11.06
C TRP A 9 -12.55 -0.16 -10.45
N GLN A 10 -13.14 0.77 -11.19
CA GLN A 10 -13.62 2.04 -10.64
C GLN A 10 -14.68 1.83 -9.56
N ARG A 11 -15.59 0.86 -9.74
CA ARG A 11 -16.57 0.49 -8.69
C ARG A 11 -15.89 -0.13 -7.47
N VAL A 12 -14.88 -0.98 -7.67
CA VAL A 12 -14.06 -1.52 -6.57
C VAL A 12 -13.41 -0.39 -5.78
N ILE A 13 -12.74 0.54 -6.47
CA ILE A 13 -12.11 1.71 -5.84
C ILE A 13 -13.17 2.52 -5.08
N ALA A 14 -14.31 2.85 -5.72
CA ALA A 14 -15.43 3.57 -5.11
C ALA A 14 -15.90 2.92 -3.80
N ASN A 15 -16.03 1.58 -3.76
CA ASN A 15 -16.43 0.84 -2.57
C ASN A 15 -15.39 0.96 -1.44
N LEU A 16 -14.09 0.93 -1.77
CA LEU A 16 -13.02 1.14 -0.79
C LEU A 16 -13.13 2.52 -0.11
N HIS A 17 -13.60 3.56 -0.82
CA HIS A 17 -13.80 4.91 -0.23
C HIS A 17 -14.98 4.99 0.74
N THR A 18 -15.96 4.09 0.65
CA THR A 18 -17.17 4.13 1.52
C THR A 18 -16.85 3.78 2.96
N TRP A 19 -15.74 3.09 3.21
CA TRP A 19 -15.28 2.81 4.57
C TRP A 19 -14.60 4.06 5.14
N LYS A 20 -15.20 4.66 6.19
CA LYS A 20 -14.59 5.70 7.00
C LYS A 20 -14.68 5.27 8.46
N SER A 21 -13.54 5.27 9.16
CA SER A 21 -13.50 5.01 10.60
C SER A 21 -13.24 6.33 11.32
N GLY A 22 -14.32 7.08 11.59
CA GLY A 22 -14.23 8.41 12.18
C GLY A 22 -13.53 9.43 11.25
N GLU A 23 -12.57 10.18 11.79
CA GLU A 23 -11.79 11.18 11.03
C GLU A 23 -10.58 10.58 10.28
N GLU A 24 -10.17 9.34 10.58
CA GLU A 24 -9.01 8.69 9.97
C GLU A 24 -9.40 7.83 8.75
N ARG A 25 -8.61 7.94 7.67
CA ARG A 25 -8.82 7.14 6.46
C ARG A 25 -8.52 5.66 6.72
N ALA A 26 -9.44 4.88 6.22
CA ALA A 26 -9.58 3.44 6.21
C ALA A 26 -8.53 2.70 5.36
N VAL A 27 -7.24 2.74 5.72
CA VAL A 27 -6.16 2.28 4.82
C VAL A 27 -5.92 0.76 4.75
N HIS A 28 -6.54 -0.05 5.61
CA HIS A 28 -6.23 -1.49 5.71
C HIS A 28 -6.67 -2.30 4.48
N LYS A 29 -7.90 -2.09 3.99
CA LYS A 29 -8.40 -2.75 2.77
C LYS A 29 -7.66 -2.27 1.52
N PRO A 30 -7.47 -0.94 1.29
CA PRO A 30 -6.63 -0.43 0.22
C PRO A 30 -5.23 -1.06 0.18
N LEU A 31 -4.62 -1.29 1.35
CA LEU A 31 -3.28 -1.87 1.44
C LEU A 31 -3.26 -3.32 0.97
N LEU A 32 -4.22 -4.14 1.41
CA LEU A 32 -4.39 -5.49 0.88
C LEU A 32 -4.67 -5.47 -0.62
N THR A 33 -5.54 -4.58 -1.11
CA THR A 33 -5.80 -4.44 -2.55
C THR A 33 -4.52 -4.15 -3.33
N LEU A 34 -3.68 -3.23 -2.86
CA LEU A 34 -2.39 -2.94 -3.49
C LEU A 34 -1.45 -4.16 -3.49
N MET A 35 -1.40 -4.93 -2.39
CA MET A 35 -0.64 -6.18 -2.36
C MET A 35 -1.13 -7.17 -3.43
N LEU A 36 -2.46 -7.32 -3.58
CA LEU A 36 -3.05 -8.21 -4.59
C LEU A 36 -2.73 -7.76 -6.02
N LEU A 37 -2.77 -6.46 -6.28
CA LEU A 37 -2.36 -5.89 -7.58
C LEU A 37 -0.86 -6.11 -7.83
N ALA A 38 -0.02 -5.99 -6.80
CA ALA A 38 1.41 -6.28 -6.93
C ALA A 38 1.67 -7.76 -7.24
N ARG A 39 0.90 -8.68 -6.64
CA ARG A 39 0.93 -10.11 -6.99
C ARG A 39 0.54 -10.33 -8.46
N ALA A 40 -0.52 -9.66 -8.94
CA ALA A 40 -0.93 -9.75 -10.34
C ALA A 40 0.18 -9.26 -11.28
N ALA A 41 0.80 -8.13 -10.99
CA ALA A 41 1.90 -7.56 -11.77
C ALA A 41 3.14 -8.47 -11.84
N ARG A 42 3.31 -9.38 -10.87
CA ARG A 42 4.39 -10.38 -10.85
C ARG A 42 4.00 -11.72 -11.48
N GLY A 43 2.81 -11.83 -12.07
CA GLY A 43 2.35 -13.06 -12.69
C GLY A 43 1.99 -14.17 -11.69
N GLU A 44 1.74 -13.82 -10.42
CA GLU A 44 1.43 -14.80 -9.37
C GLU A 44 -0.02 -15.33 -9.50
N SER A 45 -0.38 -16.30 -8.65
CA SER A 45 -1.74 -16.88 -8.64
C SER A 45 -2.78 -15.90 -8.11
N SER A 46 -4.00 -15.97 -8.68
CA SER A 46 -5.21 -15.31 -8.17
C SER A 46 -5.69 -15.90 -6.84
N ARG A 47 -5.26 -17.12 -6.51
CA ARG A 47 -5.50 -17.80 -5.23
C ARG A 47 -4.38 -17.44 -4.27
N VAL A 48 -4.75 -16.88 -3.12
CA VAL A 48 -3.83 -16.30 -2.15
C VAL A 48 -4.10 -16.92 -0.78
N PRO A 49 -3.28 -17.90 -0.36
CA PRO A 49 -3.31 -18.41 1.00
C PRO A 49 -3.04 -17.28 2.01
N PHE A 50 -3.83 -17.22 3.07
CA PHE A 50 -3.67 -16.19 4.10
C PHE A 50 -2.28 -16.26 4.74
N GLU A 51 -1.77 -17.46 4.97
CA GLU A 51 -0.43 -17.72 5.53
C GLU A 51 0.71 -17.08 4.71
N GLU A 52 0.57 -16.94 3.38
CA GLU A 52 1.60 -16.34 2.53
C GLU A 52 1.69 -14.82 2.69
N ILE A 53 0.58 -14.16 3.03
CA ILE A 53 0.49 -12.71 3.05
C ILE A 53 0.37 -12.12 4.44
N GLU A 54 0.03 -12.93 5.45
CA GLU A 54 -0.31 -12.46 6.79
C GLU A 54 0.82 -11.65 7.41
N GLU A 55 2.05 -12.16 7.39
CA GLU A 55 3.19 -11.49 8.02
C GLU A 55 3.51 -10.16 7.32
N THR A 56 3.60 -10.18 5.99
CA THR A 56 3.85 -8.99 5.18
C THR A 56 2.73 -7.96 5.37
N LEU A 57 1.47 -8.38 5.37
CA LEU A 57 0.33 -7.50 5.59
C LEU A 57 0.38 -6.89 6.99
N THR A 58 0.70 -7.67 8.03
CA THR A 58 0.88 -7.17 9.39
C THR A 58 1.98 -6.11 9.48
N GLN A 59 3.11 -6.32 8.80
CA GLN A 59 4.20 -5.34 8.76
C GLN A 59 3.77 -4.05 8.04
N LEU A 60 3.10 -4.17 6.90
CA LEU A 60 2.59 -3.03 6.13
C LEU A 60 1.54 -2.23 6.91
N LEU A 61 0.62 -2.90 7.61
CA LEU A 61 -0.38 -2.26 8.47
C LEU A 61 0.29 -1.47 9.60
N ARG A 62 1.37 -1.99 10.17
CA ARG A 62 2.14 -1.30 11.21
C ARG A 62 2.87 -0.06 10.69
N GLU A 63 3.40 -0.14 9.48
CA GLU A 63 4.22 0.93 8.90
C GLU A 63 3.40 2.04 8.24
N PHE A 64 2.33 1.66 7.53
CA PHE A 64 1.53 2.55 6.69
C PHE A 64 0.08 2.73 7.16
N GLY A 65 -0.30 2.05 8.25
CA GLY A 65 -1.60 2.19 8.92
C GLY A 65 -1.60 3.23 10.05
N PRO A 66 -2.78 3.48 10.65
CA PRO A 66 -2.90 4.35 11.82
C PRO A 66 -2.09 3.78 12.99
N ARG A 67 -1.55 4.65 13.86
CA ARG A 67 -0.65 4.28 14.97
C ARG A 67 -1.33 3.57 16.15
N ARG A 68 -2.31 2.69 15.89
CA ARG A 68 -3.07 1.99 16.92
C ARG A 68 -2.83 0.49 16.82
N LYS A 69 -2.43 -0.13 17.93
CA LYS A 69 -2.36 -1.58 18.10
C LYS A 69 -3.69 -2.11 18.66
N PRO A 70 -4.06 -3.37 18.38
CA PRO A 70 -3.35 -4.39 17.60
C PRO A 70 -3.46 -4.23 16.08
N ASP A 71 -2.50 -4.80 15.35
CA ASP A 71 -2.57 -4.98 13.90
C ASP A 71 -3.49 -6.19 13.61
N HIS A 72 -4.52 -6.00 12.79
CA HIS A 72 -5.53 -7.04 12.49
C HIS A 72 -5.55 -7.39 10.99
N PRO A 73 -4.60 -8.22 10.49
CA PRO A 73 -4.56 -8.63 9.08
C PRO A 73 -5.78 -9.47 8.66
N GLU A 74 -6.44 -10.15 9.61
CA GLU A 74 -7.64 -10.94 9.36
C GLU A 74 -8.83 -10.08 8.90
N TYR A 75 -8.90 -8.81 9.33
CA TYR A 75 -10.00 -7.92 8.98
C TYR A 75 -10.01 -7.49 7.51
N PRO A 76 -8.95 -6.90 6.94
CA PRO A 76 -8.93 -6.62 5.52
C PRO A 76 -9.07 -7.92 4.72
N PHE A 77 -8.43 -9.02 5.12
CA PHE A 77 -8.57 -10.30 4.40
C PHE A 77 -10.01 -10.80 4.33
N TRP A 78 -10.75 -10.77 5.45
CA TRP A 78 -12.11 -11.29 5.50
C TRP A 78 -13.14 -10.32 4.92
N TYR A 79 -13.06 -9.04 5.29
CA TYR A 79 -14.08 -8.05 4.94
C TYR A 79 -13.92 -7.48 3.53
N LEU A 80 -12.81 -7.73 2.84
CA LEU A 80 -12.65 -7.37 1.42
C LEU A 80 -13.67 -8.08 0.52
N GLN A 81 -14.27 -9.18 0.99
CA GLN A 81 -15.38 -9.87 0.31
C GLN A 81 -16.57 -8.94 0.03
N ASN A 82 -16.77 -7.92 0.87
CA ASN A 82 -17.86 -6.94 0.71
C ASN A 82 -17.62 -5.96 -0.45
N ASP A 83 -16.41 -5.92 -1.01
CA ASP A 83 -16.01 -4.95 -2.04
C ASP A 83 -16.20 -5.50 -3.47
N GLY A 84 -16.63 -6.77 -3.61
CA GLY A 84 -17.14 -7.34 -4.86
C GLY A 84 -16.11 -7.93 -5.83
N PHE A 85 -14.84 -8.02 -5.43
CA PHE A 85 -13.76 -8.59 -6.24
C PHE A 85 -12.93 -9.66 -5.51
N TRP A 86 -13.25 -9.95 -4.26
CA TRP A 86 -12.53 -10.86 -3.39
C TRP A 86 -13.48 -11.92 -2.85
N ILE A 87 -13.04 -13.18 -2.83
CA ILE A 87 -13.80 -14.31 -2.33
C ILE A 87 -12.91 -15.07 -1.36
N VAL A 88 -13.39 -15.37 -0.15
CA VAL A 88 -12.71 -16.33 0.72
C VAL A 88 -13.32 -17.71 0.47
N GLU A 89 -12.49 -18.65 0.02
CA GLU A 89 -12.95 -20.01 -0.25
C GLU A 89 -13.50 -20.66 1.02
N ASN A 90 -14.59 -21.40 0.87
CA ASN A 90 -15.25 -22.11 1.97
C ASN A 90 -15.55 -21.19 3.18
N ALA A 91 -15.90 -19.92 2.95
CA ALA A 91 -16.18 -18.94 4.01
C ALA A 91 -17.17 -19.46 5.08
N ASP A 92 -18.19 -20.22 4.68
CA ASP A 92 -19.17 -20.79 5.61
C ASP A 92 -18.55 -21.79 6.60
N SER A 93 -17.46 -22.47 6.21
CA SER A 93 -16.75 -23.44 7.06
C SER A 93 -16.01 -22.80 8.24
N PHE A 94 -15.87 -21.47 8.26
CA PHE A 94 -15.22 -20.75 9.35
C PHE A 94 -16.13 -20.55 10.57
N GLY A 95 -17.43 -20.86 10.47
CA GLY A 95 -18.35 -20.90 11.62
C GLY A 95 -18.60 -19.54 12.27
N VAL A 96 -18.54 -18.47 11.48
CA VAL A 96 -18.65 -17.09 11.96
C VAL A 96 -20.11 -16.68 12.05
N LYS A 97 -20.48 -15.96 13.12
CA LYS A 97 -21.81 -15.33 13.21
C LYS A 97 -21.98 -14.31 12.07
N LYS A 98 -23.22 -14.06 11.66
CA LYS A 98 -23.54 -13.06 10.62
C LYS A 98 -22.87 -11.71 10.96
N GLY A 99 -22.03 -11.21 10.04
CA GLY A 99 -21.29 -9.95 10.18
C GLY A 99 -19.99 -10.02 10.99
N GLY A 100 -19.65 -11.18 11.57
CA GLY A 100 -18.38 -11.38 12.26
C GLY A 100 -17.20 -11.65 11.32
N CYS A 101 -16.02 -11.78 11.91
CA CYS A 101 -14.77 -12.20 11.26
C CYS A 101 -14.14 -13.34 12.06
N PRO A 102 -13.56 -14.38 11.42
CA PRO A 102 -12.72 -15.35 12.10
C PRO A 102 -11.50 -14.67 12.72
N THR A 103 -10.93 -15.27 13.76
CA THR A 103 -9.65 -14.78 14.30
C THR A 103 -8.51 -15.06 13.32
N LYS A 104 -7.41 -14.29 13.40
CA LYS A 104 -6.16 -14.59 12.69
C LYS A 104 -5.75 -16.06 12.82
N ASN A 105 -5.75 -16.59 14.05
CA ASN A 105 -5.37 -17.98 14.30
C ASN A 105 -6.32 -18.97 13.61
N THR A 106 -7.62 -18.68 13.56
CA THR A 106 -8.60 -19.52 12.84
C THR A 106 -8.31 -19.55 11.34
N LEU A 107 -7.97 -18.40 10.72
CA LEU A 107 -7.62 -18.33 9.31
C LEU A 107 -6.36 -19.14 8.99
N LEU A 108 -5.35 -19.10 9.87
CA LEU A 108 -4.11 -19.86 9.72
C LEU A 108 -4.35 -21.37 9.86
N VAL A 109 -4.99 -21.81 10.95
CA VAL A 109 -5.21 -23.24 11.25
C VAL A 109 -6.10 -23.91 10.20
N LYS A 110 -7.06 -23.17 9.61
CA LYS A 110 -7.93 -23.68 8.55
C LYS A 110 -7.40 -23.43 7.14
N HIS A 111 -6.17 -22.94 6.99
CA HIS A 111 -5.54 -22.61 5.71
C HIS A 111 -6.46 -21.79 4.79
N ALA A 112 -6.96 -20.67 5.29
CA ALA A 112 -7.86 -19.82 4.53
C ALA A 112 -7.22 -19.36 3.22
N VAL A 113 -7.98 -19.45 2.12
CA VAL A 113 -7.53 -19.01 0.79
C VAL A 113 -8.49 -17.94 0.29
N GLY A 114 -7.93 -16.81 -0.10
CA GLY A 114 -8.64 -15.77 -0.83
C GLY A 114 -8.46 -15.94 -2.34
N LEU A 115 -9.43 -15.46 -3.11
CA LEU A 115 -9.45 -15.58 -4.56
C LEU A 115 -9.97 -14.28 -5.18
N ILE A 116 -9.30 -13.84 -6.24
CA ILE A 116 -9.86 -12.86 -7.19
C ILE A 116 -10.45 -13.65 -8.38
N PRO A 117 -11.71 -13.38 -8.79
CA PRO A 117 -12.32 -14.05 -9.94
C PRO A 117 -11.44 -13.98 -11.19
N ASP A 118 -11.31 -15.09 -11.91
CA ASP A 118 -10.39 -15.24 -13.04
C ASP A 118 -10.59 -14.17 -14.13
N GLU A 119 -11.85 -13.79 -14.40
CA GLU A 119 -12.18 -12.71 -15.32
C GLU A 119 -11.47 -11.41 -14.93
N LEU A 120 -11.47 -11.05 -13.64
CA LEU A 120 -10.79 -9.85 -13.15
C LEU A 120 -9.27 -10.01 -13.13
N TRP A 121 -8.79 -11.21 -12.77
CA TRP A 121 -7.37 -11.48 -12.64
C TRP A 121 -6.64 -11.49 -13.98
N ALA A 122 -7.21 -12.14 -14.99
CA ALA A 122 -6.62 -12.21 -16.33
C ALA A 122 -6.33 -10.81 -16.90
N ILE A 123 -7.26 -9.88 -16.71
CA ILE A 123 -7.10 -8.52 -17.24
C ILE A 123 -6.01 -7.75 -16.52
N LEU A 124 -5.88 -7.94 -15.20
CA LEU A 124 -4.79 -7.34 -14.44
C LEU A 124 -3.43 -7.84 -14.93
N GLN A 125 -3.33 -9.10 -15.38
CA GLN A 125 -2.09 -9.67 -15.92
C GLN A 125 -1.84 -9.29 -17.39
N GLU A 126 -2.89 -9.02 -18.17
CA GLU A 126 -2.78 -8.69 -19.59
C GLU A 126 -2.49 -7.20 -19.85
N ASP A 127 -2.98 -6.29 -19.00
CA ASP A 127 -2.92 -4.84 -19.21
C ASP A 127 -2.22 -4.13 -18.05
N GLU A 128 -0.90 -3.97 -18.18
CA GLU A 128 -0.05 -3.27 -17.22
C GLU A 128 -0.44 -1.79 -17.06
N GLU A 129 -0.96 -1.14 -18.10
CA GLU A 129 -1.38 0.26 -18.06
C GLU A 129 -2.62 0.43 -17.16
N ILE A 130 -3.59 -0.48 -17.28
CA ILE A 130 -4.76 -0.51 -16.38
C ILE A 130 -4.31 -0.79 -14.95
N LEU A 131 -3.45 -1.78 -14.73
CA LEU A 131 -2.98 -2.13 -13.38
C LEU A 131 -2.23 -0.96 -12.73
N GLY A 132 -1.31 -0.32 -13.47
CA GLY A 132 -0.57 0.85 -13.02
C GLY A 132 -1.48 2.03 -12.69
N THR A 133 -2.52 2.27 -13.52
CA THR A 133 -3.52 3.32 -13.29
C THR A 133 -4.35 3.06 -12.03
N VAL A 134 -4.81 1.82 -11.81
CA VAL A 134 -5.56 1.43 -10.61
C VAL A 134 -4.70 1.60 -9.36
N CYS A 135 -3.44 1.15 -9.40
CA CYS A 135 -2.49 1.34 -8.30
C CYS A 135 -2.29 2.82 -7.99
N GLN A 136 -2.10 3.65 -9.02
CA GLN A 136 -1.94 5.10 -8.87
C GLN A 136 -3.15 5.72 -8.17
N GLN A 137 -4.37 5.40 -8.60
CA GLN A 137 -5.60 5.94 -8.03
C GLN A 137 -5.72 5.59 -6.53
N ILE A 138 -5.47 4.34 -6.18
CA ILE A 138 -5.51 3.89 -4.78
C ILE A 138 -4.42 4.60 -3.96
N LEU A 139 -3.19 4.68 -4.45
CA LEU A 139 -2.08 5.33 -3.74
C LEU A 139 -2.32 6.83 -3.52
N TYR A 140 -2.84 7.52 -4.53
CA TYR A 140 -3.10 8.97 -4.49
C TYR A 140 -4.25 9.31 -3.56
N GLU A 141 -5.27 8.45 -3.50
CA GLU A 141 -6.38 8.65 -2.60
C GLU A 141 -6.00 8.38 -1.14
N PHE A 142 -5.41 7.23 -0.85
CA PHE A 142 -5.34 6.75 0.53
C PHE A 142 -4.08 7.19 1.29
N TRP A 143 -3.04 7.62 0.58
CA TRP A 143 -1.78 8.04 1.21
C TRP A 143 -1.24 9.38 0.65
N PRO A 144 -0.59 10.20 1.51
CA PRO A 144 0.18 11.35 1.05
C PRO A 144 1.41 10.90 0.27
N ASP A 145 1.93 11.79 -0.57
CA ASP A 145 3.07 11.58 -1.47
C ASP A 145 4.29 10.93 -0.80
N THR A 146 4.53 11.25 0.49
CA THR A 146 5.67 10.73 1.27
C THR A 146 5.65 9.22 1.49
N TYR A 147 4.47 8.59 1.47
CA TYR A 147 4.35 7.14 1.69
C TYR A 147 4.30 6.34 0.39
N ARG A 148 3.81 6.93 -0.71
CA ARG A 148 3.42 6.16 -1.91
C ARG A 148 4.57 5.34 -2.49
N LYS A 149 5.77 5.93 -2.58
CA LYS A 149 6.97 5.21 -3.06
C LYS A 149 7.36 4.06 -2.13
N SER A 150 7.38 4.31 -0.82
CA SER A 150 7.75 3.31 0.18
C SER A 150 6.78 2.13 0.16
N ILE A 151 5.47 2.40 0.00
CA ILE A 151 4.45 1.37 -0.13
C ILE A 151 4.71 0.51 -1.38
N CYS A 152 4.91 1.13 -2.55
CA CYS A 152 5.21 0.40 -3.78
C CYS A 152 6.44 -0.52 -3.63
N GLN A 153 7.48 -0.03 -2.96
CA GLN A 153 8.69 -0.81 -2.70
C GLN A 153 8.43 -1.97 -1.75
N ALA A 154 7.71 -1.71 -0.65
CA ALA A 154 7.43 -2.72 0.37
C ALA A 154 6.54 -3.87 -0.14
N ILE A 155 5.59 -3.57 -1.04
CA ILE A 155 4.74 -4.61 -1.66
C ILE A 155 5.39 -5.27 -2.88
N GLY A 156 6.60 -4.86 -3.28
CA GLY A 156 7.31 -5.37 -4.44
C GLY A 156 6.61 -5.07 -5.77
N LEU A 157 5.98 -3.90 -5.90
CA LEU A 157 5.33 -3.48 -7.13
C LEU A 157 6.41 -3.10 -8.17
N PRO A 158 6.33 -3.60 -9.43
CA PRO A 158 7.25 -3.17 -10.48
C PRO A 158 7.04 -1.70 -10.85
N ASP A 159 7.98 -1.12 -11.62
CA ASP A 159 8.01 0.32 -11.99
C ASP A 159 6.96 0.68 -13.06
N ILE A 160 5.69 0.44 -12.73
CA ILE A 160 4.54 0.51 -13.66
C ILE A 160 3.52 1.58 -13.27
N VAL A 161 3.67 2.18 -12.07
CA VAL A 161 2.73 3.17 -11.55
C VAL A 161 3.04 4.54 -12.14
N PRO A 162 2.14 5.16 -12.91
CA PRO A 162 2.40 6.48 -13.47
C PRO A 162 2.68 7.52 -12.38
N GLY A 163 3.68 8.37 -12.61
CA GLY A 163 4.06 9.43 -11.66
C GLY A 163 4.83 8.97 -10.41
N ILE A 164 5.09 7.67 -10.23
CA ILE A 164 5.87 7.14 -9.11
C ILE A 164 7.02 6.30 -9.66
N SER A 165 8.25 6.82 -9.63
CA SER A 165 9.44 6.04 -9.97
C SER A 165 9.90 5.17 -8.79
N ILE A 166 9.64 3.87 -8.88
CA ILE A 166 9.91 2.87 -7.83
C ILE A 166 11.38 2.44 -7.83
N LYS A 167 12.10 2.67 -8.94
CA LYS A 167 13.55 2.50 -9.04
C LYS A 167 14.25 3.05 -7.80
N LEU A 168 15.17 2.26 -7.26
CA LEU A 168 16.16 2.71 -6.30
C LEU A 168 16.82 3.95 -6.91
N GLN A 169 16.49 5.12 -6.39
CA GLN A 169 17.31 6.29 -6.64
C GLN A 169 18.70 5.88 -6.15
N LYS A 170 19.75 6.17 -6.94
CA LYS A 170 21.11 5.99 -6.44
C LYS A 170 21.17 6.59 -5.04
N PRO A 171 21.76 5.89 -4.04
CA PRO A 171 21.93 6.48 -2.72
C PRO A 171 22.50 7.88 -2.94
N ARG A 172 21.80 8.90 -2.43
CA ARG A 172 22.26 10.28 -2.54
C ARG A 172 23.69 10.32 -2.03
N ASP A 173 24.57 11.00 -2.75
CA ASP A 173 25.99 11.02 -2.40
C ASP A 173 26.14 11.42 -0.91
N PRO A 174 26.67 10.52 -0.06
CA PRO A 174 26.84 10.80 1.35
C PRO A 174 27.72 12.04 1.58
N LYS A 175 28.68 12.30 0.67
CA LYS A 175 29.54 13.48 0.74
C LYS A 175 28.74 14.75 0.51
N PHE A 176 27.87 14.78 -0.49
CA PHE A 176 26.98 15.92 -0.74
C PHE A 176 26.14 16.27 0.49
N ARG A 177 25.53 15.26 1.13
CA ARG A 177 24.75 15.48 2.37
C ARG A 177 25.62 16.06 3.48
N ILE A 178 26.82 15.51 3.69
CA ILE A 178 27.77 15.99 4.72
C ILE A 178 28.19 17.43 4.43
N GLU A 179 28.49 17.75 3.18
CA GLU A 179 28.92 19.08 2.75
C GLU A 179 27.82 20.12 2.93
N VAL A 180 26.58 19.83 2.51
CA VAL A 180 25.45 20.74 2.69
C VAL A 180 25.14 20.95 4.17
N LEU A 181 25.10 19.88 4.98
CA LEU A 181 24.87 20.02 6.42
C LEU A 181 26.01 20.79 7.11
N ARG A 182 27.25 20.71 6.63
CA ARG A 182 28.34 21.54 7.15
C ARG A 182 28.22 22.99 6.71
N ALA A 183 27.92 23.25 5.44
CA ALA A 183 27.79 24.60 4.88
C ALA A 183 26.69 25.42 5.58
N TYR A 184 25.61 24.76 5.99
CA TYR A 184 24.51 25.40 6.74
C TYR A 184 24.58 25.13 8.25
N GLU A 185 25.75 24.79 8.79
CA GLU A 185 25.99 24.61 10.23
C GLU A 185 25.01 23.64 10.93
N ARG A 186 24.49 22.65 10.19
CA ARG A 186 23.44 21.72 10.61
C ARG A 186 22.15 22.43 11.04
N ARG A 187 21.79 23.51 10.36
CA ARG A 187 20.55 24.25 10.53
C ARG A 187 19.79 24.35 9.21
N CYS A 188 18.47 24.50 9.30
CA CYS A 188 17.63 24.76 8.16
C CYS A 188 18.02 26.10 7.52
N ALA A 189 18.32 26.10 6.22
CA ALA A 189 18.68 27.30 5.46
C ALA A 189 17.56 28.37 5.41
N ILE A 190 16.31 27.97 5.65
CA ILE A 190 15.13 28.85 5.53
C ILE A 190 14.73 29.43 6.89
N CYS A 191 14.63 28.59 7.93
CA CYS A 191 14.08 29.00 9.23
C CYS A 191 15.06 28.87 10.42
N GLY A 192 16.28 28.37 10.20
CA GLY A 192 17.28 28.20 11.26
C GLY A 192 17.05 27.03 12.21
N TYR A 193 16.00 26.22 12.02
CA TYR A 193 15.74 25.01 12.82
C TYR A 193 16.93 24.05 12.81
N ASP A 194 17.39 23.61 13.99
CA ASP A 194 18.62 22.82 14.15
C ASP A 194 18.38 21.33 14.49
N GLY A 195 17.12 20.93 14.68
CA GLY A 195 16.70 19.51 14.72
C GLY A 195 17.34 18.66 15.83
N ARG A 196 17.95 19.28 16.85
CA ARG A 196 18.66 18.57 17.90
C ARG A 196 17.67 17.99 18.92
N ILE A 197 17.64 16.66 19.03
CA ILE A 197 17.03 15.95 20.15
C ILE A 197 18.14 15.12 20.80
N GLY A 198 18.66 15.60 21.93
CA GLY A 198 19.90 15.07 22.51
C GLY A 198 21.07 15.20 21.53
N ASP A 199 21.84 14.12 21.35
CA ASP A 199 22.98 14.05 20.42
C ASP A 199 22.59 13.70 18.97
N SER A 200 21.30 13.54 18.67
CA SER A 200 20.82 13.14 17.35
C SER A 200 20.16 14.30 16.59
N LEU A 201 20.52 14.44 15.30
CA LEU A 201 19.83 15.33 14.35
C LEU A 201 18.59 14.60 13.81
N MET A 202 17.39 15.06 14.18
CA MET A 202 16.14 14.61 13.57
C MET A 202 15.56 15.69 12.65
N ALA A 203 14.97 15.27 11.54
CA ALA A 203 14.24 16.11 10.59
C ALA A 203 15.06 17.18 9.82
N LEU A 204 16.38 17.00 9.70
CA LEU A 204 17.23 17.80 8.81
C LEU A 204 17.86 16.93 7.70
N ASP A 205 17.70 17.37 6.46
CA ASP A 205 18.24 16.73 5.26
C ASP A 205 18.73 17.78 4.25
N ALA A 206 19.63 17.35 3.36
CA ALA A 206 20.09 18.14 2.23
C ALA A 206 19.12 17.97 1.05
N ALA A 207 18.73 19.09 0.43
CA ALA A 207 17.89 19.11 -0.75
C ALA A 207 18.61 19.80 -1.92
N HIS A 208 18.42 19.30 -3.13
CA HIS A 208 18.75 20.04 -4.34
C HIS A 208 17.59 20.98 -4.66
N ILE A 209 17.86 22.26 -4.88
CA ILE A 209 16.86 23.23 -5.32
C ILE A 209 17.15 23.52 -6.79
N TRP A 210 16.19 23.24 -7.66
CA TRP A 210 16.25 23.61 -9.08
C TRP A 210 15.38 24.85 -9.29
N PHE A 211 15.97 25.92 -9.82
CA PHE A 211 15.21 27.08 -10.26
C PHE A 211 14.79 26.88 -11.71
N HIS A 212 13.49 26.96 -11.97
CA HIS A 212 12.97 27.12 -13.31
C HIS A 212 12.87 28.62 -13.59
N ALA A 213 13.63 29.10 -14.57
CA ALA A 213 13.45 30.43 -15.12
C ALA A 213 12.32 30.38 -16.15
N SER A 214 11.33 31.25 -15.98
CA SER A 214 10.20 31.46 -16.88
C SER A 214 10.62 32.08 -18.20
#